data_AF-A0AB73AM67-F1
#
_entry.id   AF-A0AB73AM67-F1
#
_cell.length_a   1.000
_cell.length_b   1.000
_cell.length_c   1.000
_cell.angle_alpha   90.00
_cell.angle_beta   90.00
_cell.angle_gamma   90.00
#
_symmetry.space_group_name_H-M   'P 1'
#
loop_
_entity.id
_entity.type
_entity.pdbx_description
1 polymer ?
#
loop_
_entity_poly.entity_id
_entity_poly.type
_entity_poly.pdbx_seq_one_letter_code
_entity_poly.pdbx_strand_id
1 'polypeptide(L)'
;MRANTRIVNALQAFGRTRGMTSAQVALGWLLQKVPWIVPIPGTTKLSHLEENLRTLDFNISSGEWKELEDAVAAIPVVGDRYNAEQQKQVGR
;
A
#
# COMPACT_ATOMS: atom_id res chain seq x y z
N MET A 1 9.25 8.20 -13.59
CA MET A 1 9.17 7.11 -12.59
C MET A 1 9.78 7.44 -11.22
N ARG A 2 10.81 8.29 -11.08
CA ARG A 2 11.54 8.46 -9.80
C ARG A 2 10.79 9.18 -8.67
N ALA A 3 9.82 10.05 -8.96
CA ALA A 3 9.18 10.89 -7.94
C ALA A 3 8.42 10.06 -6.88
N ASN A 4 7.59 9.11 -7.33
CA ASN A 4 6.73 8.33 -6.43
C ASN A 4 7.47 7.14 -5.78
N THR A 5 8.69 6.81 -6.20
CA THR A 5 9.51 5.76 -5.57
C THR A 5 9.77 6.04 -4.08
N ARG A 6 9.75 7.32 -3.68
CA ARG A 6 9.86 7.73 -2.27
C ARG A 6 8.79 7.11 -1.38
N ILE A 7 7.57 6.92 -1.91
CA ILE A 7 6.47 6.26 -1.18
C ILE A 7 6.84 4.80 -0.92
N VAL A 8 7.28 4.08 -1.96
CA VAL A 8 7.71 2.68 -1.83
C VAL A 8 8.86 2.55 -0.84
N ASN A 9 9.83 3.46 -0.86
CA ASN A 9 10.94 3.48 0.09
C ASN A 9 10.46 3.68 1.53
N ALA A 10 9.46 4.54 1.77
CA ALA A 10 8.87 4.71 3.09
C ALA A 10 8.21 3.43 3.59
N LEU A 11 7.42 2.76 2.73
CA LEU A 11 6.81 1.46 3.07
C LEU A 11 7.87 0.39 3.36
N GLN A 12 8.95 0.34 2.57
CA GLN A 12 10.05 -0.59 2.78
C GLN A 12 10.80 -0.32 4.08
N ALA A 13 11.07 0.95 4.41
CA ALA A 13 11.71 1.32 5.67
C ALA A 13 10.86 0.91 6.88
N PHE A 14 9.55 1.18 6.81
CA PHE A 14 8.60 0.76 7.84
C PHE A 14 8.50 -0.75 7.99
N GLY A 15 8.43 -1.48 6.87
CA GLY A 15 8.28 -2.92 6.85
C GLY A 15 9.55 -3.67 7.27
N ARG A 16 10.74 -3.17 6.89
CA ARG A 16 12.02 -3.82 7.19
C ARG A 16 12.27 -3.99 8.68
N THR A 17 11.85 -3.04 9.52
CA THR A 17 12.00 -3.15 10.98
C THR A 17 11.05 -4.16 11.61
N ARG A 18 10.05 -4.64 10.85
CA ARG A 18 8.95 -5.52 11.30
C ARG A 18 8.88 -6.86 10.55
N GLY A 19 9.77 -7.08 9.58
CA GLY A 19 9.73 -8.28 8.73
C GLY A 19 8.60 -8.27 7.69
N MET A 20 8.03 -7.11 7.37
CA MET A 20 6.96 -6.97 6.38
C MET A 20 7.51 -6.52 5.02
N THR A 21 6.95 -7.04 3.94
CA THR A 21 7.19 -6.50 2.59
C THR A 21 6.39 -5.20 2.39
N SER A 22 6.79 -4.37 1.43
CA SER A 22 6.02 -3.15 1.11
C SER A 22 4.58 -3.44 0.67
N ALA A 23 4.33 -4.61 0.07
CA ALA A 23 2.98 -5.04 -0.30
C ALA A 23 2.14 -5.37 0.95
N GLN A 24 2.72 -6.11 1.91
CA GLN A 24 2.07 -6.40 3.19
C GLN A 24 1.81 -5.13 4.00
N VAL A 25 2.75 -4.18 4.01
CA VAL A 25 2.55 -2.88 4.68
C VAL A 25 1.36 -2.13 4.07
N ALA A 26 1.28 -2.06 2.74
CA ALA A 26 0.16 -1.41 2.05
C ALA A 26 -1.18 -2.10 2.33
N LEU A 27 -1.20 -3.44 2.33
CA LEU A 27 -2.41 -4.22 2.58
C LEU A 27 -2.87 -4.11 4.05
N GLY A 28 -1.95 -4.18 5.01
CA GLY A 28 -2.23 -4.03 6.43
C GLY A 28 -2.73 -2.62 6.77
N TRP A 29 -2.11 -1.60 6.18
CA TRP A 29 -2.58 -0.22 6.29
C TRP A 29 -4.01 -0.04 5.77
N LEU A 30 -4.37 -0.72 4.68
CA LEU A 30 -5.72 -0.63 4.11
C LEU A 30 -6.76 -1.33 5.02
N LEU A 31 -6.43 -2.52 5.53
CA LEU A 31 -7.29 -3.33 6.39
C LEU A 31 -7.59 -2.67 7.74
N GLN A 32 -6.67 -1.88 8.30
CA GLN A 32 -6.88 -1.21 9.59
C GLN A 32 -7.74 0.06 9.50
N LYS A 33 -8.03 0.62 8.31
CA LYS A 33 -8.76 1.90 8.21
C LYS A 33 -10.18 1.81 8.76
N VAL A 34 -10.94 0.81 8.31
CA VAL A 34 -12.31 0.54 8.76
C VAL A 34 -12.62 -0.95 8.57
N PRO A 35 -13.48 -1.54 9.43
CA PRO A 35 -13.68 -3.00 9.45
C PRO A 35 -14.41 -3.57 8.23
N TRP A 36 -15.04 -2.74 7.39
CA TRP A 36 -15.79 -3.17 6.20
C TRP A 36 -15.00 -3.05 4.89
N ILE A 37 -13.70 -2.76 4.94
CA ILE A 37 -12.85 -2.80 3.74
C ILE A 37 -12.47 -4.25 3.42
N VAL A 38 -12.78 -4.68 2.20
CA VAL A 38 -12.39 -5.98 1.65
C VAL A 38 -11.44 -5.75 0.47
N PRO A 39 -10.12 -5.89 0.65
CA PRO A 39 -9.16 -5.72 -0.44
C PRO A 39 -9.24 -6.90 -1.42
N ILE A 40 -9.05 -6.62 -2.72
CA ILE A 40 -9.05 -7.62 -3.79
C ILE A 40 -7.66 -7.63 -4.46
N PRO A 41 -6.59 -8.05 -3.77
CA PRO A 41 -5.25 -8.03 -4.33
C PRO A 41 -5.13 -9.12 -5.41
N GLY A 42 -4.97 -8.70 -6.67
CA GLY A 42 -4.75 -9.60 -7.79
C GLY A 42 -3.28 -10.06 -7.88
N THR A 43 -3.06 -11.35 -8.10
CA THR A 43 -1.74 -11.92 -8.39
C THR A 43 -1.88 -13.19 -9.23
N THR A 44 -0.87 -13.49 -10.05
CA THR A 44 -0.77 -14.74 -10.82
C THR A 44 0.23 -15.74 -10.22
N LYS A 45 0.96 -15.34 -9.15
CA LYS A 45 1.99 -16.16 -8.49
C LYS A 45 1.51 -16.62 -7.12
N LEU A 46 1.65 -17.92 -6.84
CA LEU A 46 1.30 -18.51 -5.54
C LEU A 46 2.08 -17.87 -4.39
N SER A 47 3.39 -17.63 -4.57
CA SER A 47 4.21 -17.00 -3.54
C SER A 47 3.72 -15.61 -3.12
N HIS A 48 3.20 -14.82 -4.05
CA HIS A 48 2.61 -13.51 -3.73
C HIS A 48 1.26 -13.65 -3.04
N LEU A 49 0.47 -14.70 -3.36
CA LEU A 49 -0.78 -14.98 -2.65
C LEU A 49 -0.47 -15.31 -1.18
N GLU A 50 0.50 -16.19 -0.94
CA GLU A 50 0.97 -16.54 0.40
C GLU A 50 1.50 -15.32 1.16
N GLU A 51 2.30 -14.47 0.50
CA GLU A 51 2.80 -13.22 1.07
C GLU A 51 1.64 -12.30 1.50
N ASN A 52 0.65 -12.09 0.61
CA ASN A 52 -0.50 -11.24 0.89
C ASN A 52 -1.31 -11.76 2.09
N LEU A 53 -1.54 -13.07 2.17
CA LEU A 53 -2.28 -13.69 3.27
C LEU A 53 -1.58 -13.50 4.63
N ARG A 54 -0.24 -13.63 4.66
CA ARG A 54 0.57 -13.41 5.87
C ARG A 54 0.53 -11.98 6.41
N THR A 55 -0.06 -11.03 5.68
CA THR A 55 -0.29 -9.66 6.19
C THR A 55 -1.08 -9.66 7.50
N LEU A 56 -2.01 -10.62 7.67
CA LEU A 56 -2.86 -10.72 8.85
C LEU A 56 -2.11 -11.16 10.12
N ASP A 57 -0.90 -11.69 9.98
CA ASP A 57 -0.09 -12.16 11.11
C ASP A 57 0.61 -11.00 11.85
N PHE A 58 0.63 -9.80 11.26
CA PHE A 58 1.29 -8.63 11.83
C PHE A 58 0.31 -7.80 12.66
N ASN A 59 0.62 -7.64 13.94
CA ASN A 59 -0.12 -6.74 14.82
C ASN A 59 0.62 -5.40 14.96
N ILE A 60 0.10 -4.38 14.28
CA ILE A 60 0.67 -3.03 14.25
C ILE A 60 -0.30 -2.07 14.93
N SER A 61 0.22 -1.23 15.82
CA SER A 61 -0.61 -0.27 16.56
C SER A 61 -1.14 0.85 15.66
N SER A 62 -2.26 1.45 16.05
CA SER A 62 -2.82 2.62 15.37
C SER A 62 -1.87 3.82 15.35
N GLY A 63 -1.04 3.96 16.38
CA GLY A 63 0.01 4.99 16.44
C GLY A 63 1.07 4.80 15.36
N GLU A 64 1.56 3.58 15.17
CA GLU A 64 2.54 3.27 14.12
C GLU A 64 1.96 3.45 12.72
N TRP A 65 0.68 3.09 12.50
CA TRP A 65 0.02 3.37 11.23
C TRP A 65 -0.09 4.87 10.96
N LYS A 66 -0.38 5.66 11.99
CA LYS A 66 -0.43 7.11 11.87
C LYS A 66 0.93 7.71 11.53
N GLU A 67 2.01 7.24 12.15
CA GLU A 67 3.37 7.68 11.80
C GLU A 67 3.70 7.41 10.33
N LEU A 68 3.31 6.23 9.81
CA LEU A 68 3.49 5.89 8.41
C LEU A 68 2.66 6.81 7.49
N GLU A 69 1.41 7.07 7.84
CA GLU A 69 0.52 7.98 7.09
C GLU A 69 1.11 9.38 7.01
N ASP A 70 1.56 9.93 8.15
CA ASP A 70 2.13 11.27 8.23
C ASP A 70 3.44 11.37 7.40
N ALA A 71 4.27 10.32 7.42
CA ALA A 71 5.49 10.26 6.60
C ALA A 71 5.20 10.18 5.09
N VAL A 72 4.19 9.41 4.67
CA VAL A 72 3.80 9.29 3.26
C VAL A 72 3.09 10.56 2.76
N ALA A 73 2.28 11.20 3.59
CA ALA A 73 1.56 12.44 3.25
C ALA A 73 2.50 13.61 2.93
N ALA A 74 3.71 13.62 3.51
CA ALA A 74 4.74 14.60 3.19
C ALA A 74 5.39 14.42 1.80
N ILE A 75 5.05 13.36 1.07
CA ILE A 75 5.63 13.05 -0.25
C ILE A 75 4.69 13.56 -1.35
N PRO A 76 5.10 14.53 -2.19
CA PRO A 76 4.27 14.99 -3.30
C PRO A 76 4.11 13.88 -4.34
N VAL A 77 2.85 13.52 -4.62
CA VAL A 77 2.50 12.55 -5.66
C VAL A 77 2.52 13.25 -7.02
N VAL A 78 3.27 12.69 -7.97
CA VAL A 78 3.41 13.24 -9.32
C VAL A 78 2.77 12.31 -10.34
N GLY A 79 1.92 12.88 -11.21
CA GLY A 79 1.27 12.19 -12.34
C GLY A 79 -0.21 11.90 -12.10
N ASP A 80 -0.95 11.77 -13.21
CA ASP A 80 -2.38 11.41 -13.19
C ASP A 80 -2.58 9.91 -13.02
N ARG A 81 -3.70 9.51 -12.38
CA ARG A 81 -4.05 8.09 -12.17
C ARG A 81 -4.34 7.34 -13.48
N TYR A 82 -4.84 8.06 -14.48
CA TYR A 82 -5.11 7.56 -15.81
C TYR A 82 -4.43 8.48 -16.82
N ASN A 83 -3.90 7.93 -17.91
CA ASN A 83 -3.53 8.77 -19.04
C ASN A 83 -4.80 9.35 -19.70
N ALA A 84 -4.65 10.39 -20.52
CA ALA A 84 -5.78 11.09 -21.13
C ALA A 84 -6.72 10.17 -21.96
N GLU A 85 -6.20 9.06 -22.49
CA GLU A 85 -6.99 8.08 -23.25
C GLU A 85 -7.83 7.17 -22.35
N GLN A 86 -7.25 6.69 -21.24
CA GLN A 86 -7.95 5.88 -20.25
C GLN A 86 -8.98 6.69 -19.46
N GLN A 87 -8.72 7.97 -19.22
CA GLN A 87 -9.67 8.87 -18.55
C GLN A 87 -10.97 9.05 -19.36
N LYS A 88 -10.90 8.99 -20.71
CA LYS A 88 -12.08 9.04 -21.58
C LYS A 88 -12.97 7.79 -21.49
N GLN A 89 -12.46 6.69 -20.92
CA GLN A 89 -13.19 5.43 -20.76
C GLN A 89 -13.80 5.28 -19.35
N VAL A 90 -13.45 6.17 -18.42
CA VAL A 90 -13.98 6.16 -17.05
C VAL A 90 -15.21 7.05 -16.98
N GLY A 91 -16.39 6.44 -16.86
CA GLY A 91 -17.67 7.13 -16.69
C GLY A 91 -18.43 7.36 -18.00
N ARG A 92 -19.29 6.40 -18.35
CA ARG A 92 -20.47 6.63 -19.19
C ARG A 92 -21.69 6.08 -18.46
#